data_AF-A0A974APT4-F1
#
_entry.id   AF-A0A974APT4-F1
#
_cell.length_a   1.000
_cell.length_b   1.000
_cell.length_c   1.000
_cell.angle_alpha   90.00
_cell.angle_beta   90.00
_cell.angle_gamma   90.00
#
_symmetry.space_group_name_H-M   'P 1'
#
loop_
_entity.id
_entity.type
_entity.pdbx_description
1 polymer ?
#
loop_
_entity_poly.entity_id
_entity_poly.type
_entity_poly.pdbx_seq_one_letter_code
_entity_poly.pdbx_strand_id
1 'polypeptide(L)' 'MQTPQALTLSQQELAQRWGRSVTAIGLRSAVGLGPRYIKEAGAIKYPVEEVQKYERACLMH' A
#
# COMPACT_ATOMS: atom_id res chain seq x y z
N MET A 1 -1.43 -18.42 18.98
CA MET A 1 -1.76 -17.88 17.65
C MET A 1 -1.08 -16.53 17.53
N GLN A 2 0.13 -16.46 16.97
CA GLN A 2 0.77 -15.17 16.66
C GLN A 2 -0.10 -14.50 15.59
N THR A 3 -0.90 -13.51 15.96
CA THR A 3 -1.45 -12.57 14.99
C THR A 3 -0.27 -12.01 14.23
N PRO A 4 -0.17 -12.18 12.89
CA PRO A 4 0.90 -11.52 12.16
C PRO A 4 0.68 -10.04 12.41
N GLN A 5 1.66 -9.41 13.06
CA GLN A 5 1.71 -7.97 13.22
C GLN A 5 1.64 -7.42 11.80
N ALA A 6 0.45 -6.98 11.38
CA ALA A 6 0.19 -6.55 10.02
C ALA A 6 1.10 -5.35 9.75
N LEU A 7 2.24 -5.63 9.12
CA LEU A 7 3.21 -4.61 8.74
C LEU A 7 2.45 -3.64 7.84
N THR A 8 2.32 -2.41 8.29
CA THR A 8 1.70 -1.33 7.52
C THR A 8 2.82 -0.43 7.01
N LEU A 9 2.82 -0.20 5.71
CA LEU A 9 3.76 0.69 5.04
C LEU A 9 3.16 2.09 5.00
N SER A 10 3.99 3.10 5.21
CA SER A 10 3.60 4.48 4.90
C SER A 10 3.63 4.71 3.38
N GLN A 11 3.03 5.81 2.89
CA GLN A 11 3.15 6.19 1.47
C GLN A 11 4.60 6.23 0.98
N GLN A 12 5.52 6.67 1.86
CA GLN A 12 6.94 6.79 1.55
C GLN A 12 7.62 5.42 1.38
N GLU A 13 7.31 4.47 2.27
CA GLU A 13 7.80 3.10 2.18
C GLU A 13 7.26 2.38 0.95
N LEU A 14 5.97 2.55 0.65
CA LEU A 14 5.35 1.96 -0.54
C LEU A 14 5.96 2.55 -1.83
N ALA A 15 6.21 3.86 -1.84
CA ALA A 15 6.91 4.55 -2.91
C ALA A 15 8.31 3.96 -3.16
N GLN A 16 9.12 3.79 -2.12
CA GLN A 16 10.44 3.19 -2.23
C GLN A 16 10.37 1.74 -2.74
N ARG A 17 9.46 0.93 -2.19
CA ARG A 17 9.27 -0.48 -2.57
C ARG A 17 8.92 -0.64 -4.05
N TRP A 18 8.08 0.24 -4.59
CA TRP A 18 7.67 0.20 -5.99
C TRP A 18 8.58 1.00 -6.92
N GLY A 19 9.62 1.65 -6.40
CA GLY A 19 10.48 2.56 -7.18
C GLY A 19 9.70 3.74 -7.79
N ARG A 20 8.69 4.24 -7.07
CA ARG A 20 7.81 5.34 -7.52
C ARG A 20 7.87 6.51 -6.56
N SER A 21 7.53 7.70 -7.04
CA SER A 21 7.43 8.88 -6.16
C SER A 21 6.23 8.79 -5.22
N VAL A 22 6.37 9.33 -4.00
CA VAL A 22 5.28 9.44 -3.02
C VAL A 22 4.02 10.08 -3.62
N THR A 23 4.20 11.13 -4.42
CA THR A 23 3.12 11.81 -5.14
C THR A 23 2.40 10.88 -6.11
N ALA A 24 3.14 10.00 -6.80
CA ALA A 24 2.55 9.01 -7.71
C ALA A 24 1.73 7.97 -6.95
N ILE A 25 2.19 7.53 -5.77
CA ILE A 25 1.42 6.65 -4.87
C ILE A 25 0.15 7.34 -4.37
N GLY A 26 0.25 8.61 -3.98
CA GLY A 26 -0.88 9.42 -3.55
C GLY A 26 -1.92 9.60 -4.64
N LEU A 27 -1.48 9.95 -5.86
CA LEU A 27 -2.36 10.05 -7.03
C LEU A 27 -3.03 8.71 -7.34
N ARG A 28 -2.25 7.62 -7.41
CA ARG A 28 -2.75 6.25 -7.60
C ARG A 28 -3.82 5.88 -6.58
N SER A 29 -3.57 6.20 -5.31
CA SER A 29 -4.53 5.97 -4.23
C SER A 29 -5.79 6.81 -4.40
N ALA A 30 -5.65 8.08 -4.83
CA ALA A 30 -6.77 8.99 -5.05
C ALA A 30 -7.66 8.57 -6.24
N VAL A 31 -7.06 8.00 -7.29
CA VAL A 31 -7.80 7.48 -8.46
C VAL A 31 -8.30 6.04 -8.27
N GLY A 32 -8.06 5.43 -7.10
CA GLY A 32 -8.46 4.05 -6.80
C GLY A 32 -7.59 2.97 -7.46
N LEU A 33 -6.43 3.34 -8.00
CA LEU A 33 -5.45 2.43 -8.61
C LEU A 33 -4.36 2.08 -7.58
N GLY A 34 -4.58 1.03 -6.79
CA GLY A 34 -3.59 0.54 -5.85
C GLY A 34 -4.19 -0.35 -4.75
N PRO A 35 -3.37 -0.83 -3.81
CA PRO A 35 -3.81 -1.60 -2.68
C PRO A 35 -4.65 -0.74 -1.74
N ARG A 36 -5.52 -1.42 -1.00
CA ARG A 36 -6.34 -0.77 0.01
C ARG A 36 -5.45 -0.14 1.07
N TYR A 37 -5.75 1.11 1.41
CA TYR A 37 -5.09 1.82 2.48
C TYR A 37 -6.07 2.08 3.63
N ILE A 38 -5.51 2.26 4.82
CA ILE A 38 -6.22 2.61 6.02
C ILE A 38 -5.73 4.00 6.43
N LYS A 39 -6.67 4.91 6.67
CA LYS A 39 -6.36 6.20 7.29
C LYS A 39 -6.55 6.06 8.79
N GLU A 40 -5.46 6.14 9.53
CA GLU A 40 -5.47 6.07 10.99
C GLU A 40 -4.75 7.30 11.54
N ALA A 41 -5.39 8.04 12.44
CA ALA A 41 -4.84 9.23 13.07
C ALA A 41 -4.26 10.28 12.09
N GLY A 42 -4.88 10.44 10.91
CA GLY A 42 -4.44 11.39 9.89
C GLY A 42 -3.30 10.89 8.99
N ALA A 43 -2.76 9.69 9.24
CA ALA A 43 -1.73 9.06 8.40
C ALA A 43 -2.34 7.98 7.50
N ILE A 44 -1.87 7.92 6.25
CA ILE A 44 -2.23 6.84 5.32
C ILE A 44 -1.24 5.70 5.51
N LYS A 45 -1.78 4.53 5.84
CA LYS A 45 -1.07 3.27 6.05
C LYS A 45 -1.54 2.23 5.05
N TYR A 46 -0.62 1.51 4.43
CA TYR A 46 -0.87 0.44 3.46
C TYR A 46 -0.51 -0.90 4.10
N PRO A 47 -1.49 -1.75 4.44
CA PRO A 47 -1.19 -3.09 4.93
C PRO A 47 -0.40 -3.86 3.87
N VAL A 48 0.73 -4.46 4.27
CA VAL A 48 1.57 -5.25 3.35
C VAL A 48 0.76 -6.38 2.71
N GLU A 49 -0.18 -6.98 3.44
CA GLU A 49 -1.06 -8.02 2.92
C GLU A 49 -1.90 -7.53 1.74
N GLU A 50 -2.47 -6.32 1.84
CA GLU A 50 -3.26 -5.73 0.76
C GLU A 50 -2.35 -5.31 -0.41
N VAL A 51 -1.14 -4.83 -0.14
CA VAL A 51 -0.11 -4.55 -1.16
C VAL A 51 0.23 -5.82 -1.92
N GLN A 52 0.55 -6.91 -1.22
CA GLN A 52 0.88 -8.20 -1.82
C GLN A 52 -0.30 -8.81 -2.57
N LYS A 53 -1.52 -8.67 -2.05
CA LYS A 53 -2.73 -9.14 -2.70
C LYS A 53 -3.00 -8.36 -3.99
N TYR A 54 -2.80 -7.05 -3.99
CA TYR A 54 -2.88 -6.21 -5.17
C TYR A 54 -1.79 -6.56 -6.19
N GLU A 55 -0.54 -6.72 -5.73
CA GLU A 55 0.57 -7.16 -6.58
C GLU A 55 0.25 -8.49 -7.25
N ARG A 56 -0.23 -9.49 -6.49
CA ARG A 56 -0.66 -10.78 -7.04
C ARG A 56 -1.83 -10.68 -8.01
N ALA A 57 -2.83 -9.86 -7.70
CA ALA A 57 -4.01 -9.70 -8.56
C ALA A 57 -3.70 -8.93 -9.86
N CYS A 58 -2.74 -8.00 -9.82
CA CYS A 58 -2.43 -7.09 -10.92
C CYS A 58 -1.22 -7.52 -11.77
N LEU A 59 -0.26 -8.29 -11.23
CA LEU A 59 0.92 -8.81 -11.96
C LEU A 59 0.71 -10.20 -12.58
N MET A 60 -0.46 -10.82 -12.40
CA MET A 60 -0.78 -12.12 -13.02
C MET A 60 -1.50 -12.01 -14.39
N HIS A 61 -1.48 -10.85 -15.04
CA HIS A 61 -2.02 -10.67 -16.39
C HIS A 61 -1.01 -10.05 -17.34
#